data_AF-A0A7J2HPJ3-F1
#
_entry.id   AF-A0A7J2HPJ3-F1
#
_cell.length_a   1.000
_cell.length_b   1.000
_cell.length_c   1.000
_cell.angle_alpha   90.00
_cell.angle_beta   90.00
_cell.angle_gamma   90.00
#
_symmetry.space_group_name_H-M   'P 1'
#
loop_
_entity.id
_entity.type
_entity.pdbx_description
1 polymer ?
#
loop_
_entity_poly.entity_id
_entity_poly.type
_entity_poly.pdbx_seq_one_letter_code
_entity_poly.pdbx_strand_id
1 'polypeptide(L)'
;MRHRRIFLFFLITLLLTVLLAPSVIREVRFQERFCTSAVISPAISTNGLSIMWKNRDNPNRPYIPQVLVLGGGKYRFIGVATEGSSGISFGLNEAGLAVGNTYIEVVNEGGEIGNLALNRMILSNASSIDEAIELILNTYGKASGSSIVMADPRGVAVLDICMDIAYNLERTEEGWIVRSNHWRNVSSSELAK
;
A
#
# COMPACT_ATOMS: atom_id res chain seq x y z
N MET A 1 58.90 -19.40 -18.97
CA MET A 1 57.87 -18.69 -19.75
C MET A 1 56.44 -19.23 -19.59
N ARG A 2 56.23 -20.56 -19.47
CA ARG A 2 54.89 -21.20 -19.37
C ARG A 2 54.04 -20.76 -18.16
N HIS A 3 54.66 -20.61 -16.98
CA HIS A 3 53.95 -20.22 -15.75
C HIS A 3 53.43 -18.76 -15.75
N ARG A 4 54.15 -17.83 -16.38
CA ARG A 4 53.72 -16.42 -16.48
C ARG A 4 52.47 -16.26 -17.35
N ARG A 5 52.32 -17.08 -18.39
CA ARG A 5 51.13 -17.08 -19.26
C ARG A 5 49.91 -17.66 -18.57
N ILE A 6 50.09 -18.71 -17.76
CA ILE A 6 49.01 -19.30 -16.95
C ILE A 6 48.53 -18.31 -15.89
N PHE A 7 49.45 -17.64 -15.19
CA PHE A 7 49.10 -16.64 -14.19
C PHE A 7 48.36 -15.44 -14.79
N LEU A 8 48.81 -14.94 -15.95
CA LEU A 8 48.14 -13.85 -16.66
C LEU A 8 46.74 -14.25 -17.14
N PHE A 9 46.56 -15.50 -17.60
CA PHE A 9 45.26 -16.00 -18.01
C PHE A 9 44.30 -16.10 -16.82
N PHE A 10 44.76 -16.60 -15.67
CA PHE A 10 43.97 -16.60 -14.44
C PHE A 10 43.59 -15.19 -13.99
N LEU A 11 44.52 -14.23 -14.05
CA LEU A 11 44.26 -12.84 -13.68
C LEU A 11 43.23 -12.19 -14.60
N ILE A 12 43.32 -12.41 -15.91
CA ILE A 12 42.35 -11.90 -16.90
C ILE A 12 40.98 -12.54 -16.71
N THR A 13 40.93 -13.85 -16.44
CA THR A 13 39.66 -14.56 -16.21
C THR A 13 38.99 -14.07 -14.94
N LEU A 14 39.76 -13.85 -13.86
CA LEU A 14 39.27 -13.28 -12.61
C LEU A 14 38.81 -11.82 -12.79
N LEU A 15 39.54 -11.02 -13.58
CA LEU A 15 39.15 -9.64 -13.86
C LEU A 15 37.85 -9.59 -14.67
N LEU A 16 37.70 -10.46 -15.67
CA LEU A 16 36.49 -10.58 -16.50
C LEU A 16 35.29 -11.06 -15.68
N THR A 17 35.47 -12.02 -14.77
CA THR A 17 34.36 -12.44 -13.89
C THR A 17 33.96 -11.35 -12.91
N VAL A 18 34.92 -10.61 -12.33
CA VAL A 18 34.63 -9.47 -11.44
C VAL A 18 33.99 -8.30 -12.18
N LEU A 19 34.36 -8.05 -13.44
CA LEU A 19 33.80 -6.97 -14.26
C LEU A 19 32.43 -7.32 -14.87
N LEU A 20 32.14 -8.60 -15.13
CA LEU A 20 30.86 -9.06 -15.69
C LEU A 20 29.85 -9.55 -14.64
N ALA A 21 30.29 -9.88 -13.42
CA ALA A 21 29.42 -10.26 -12.31
C ALA A 21 28.38 -9.17 -11.91
N PRO A 22 28.69 -7.86 -11.92
CA PRO A 22 27.73 -6.82 -11.55
C PRO A 22 26.53 -6.76 -12.51
N SER A 23 26.70 -7.16 -13.77
CA SER A 23 25.63 -7.17 -14.77
C SER A 23 24.68 -8.36 -14.68
N VAL A 24 25.03 -9.42 -13.94
CA VAL A 24 24.21 -10.65 -13.81
C VAL A 24 23.42 -10.68 -12.50
N ILE A 25 23.87 -9.96 -11.47
CA ILE A 25 23.12 -9.78 -10.24
C ILE A 25 22.17 -8.60 -10.42
N ARG A 26 21.05 -8.84 -11.11
CA ARG A 26 19.89 -7.96 -10.99
C ARG A 26 19.39 -8.15 -9.57
N GLU A 27 19.77 -7.27 -8.65
CA GLU A 27 19.12 -7.18 -7.33
C GLU A 27 17.61 -7.10 -7.57
N VAL A 28 16.92 -8.21 -7.33
CA VAL A 28 15.48 -8.17 -7.08
C VAL A 28 15.37 -7.37 -5.79
N ARG A 29 15.16 -6.06 -5.91
CA ARG A 29 14.86 -5.21 -4.77
C ARG A 29 13.50 -5.63 -4.25
N PHE A 30 13.48 -6.57 -3.31
CA PHE A 30 12.29 -6.91 -2.56
C PHE A 30 11.87 -5.62 -1.82
N GLN A 31 10.79 -4.98 -2.24
CA GLN A 31 10.21 -3.91 -1.43
C GLN A 31 9.57 -4.59 -0.22
N GLU A 32 10.31 -4.62 0.89
CA GLU A 32 9.81 -5.12 2.17
C GLU A 32 8.80 -4.12 2.77
N ARG A 33 7.59 -4.07 2.20
CA ARG A 33 6.45 -3.30 2.70
C ARG A 33 5.34 -4.28 3.07
N PHE A 34 5.42 -4.80 4.28
CA PHE A 34 4.43 -5.76 4.77
C PHE A 34 3.42 -5.05 5.65
N CYS A 35 2.14 -5.32 5.46
CA CYS A 35 1.08 -4.63 6.18
C CYS A 35 -0.07 -5.61 6.32
N THR A 36 -0.68 -5.62 7.50
CA THR A 36 -1.93 -6.34 7.72
C THR A 36 -2.96 -5.36 8.25
N SER A 37 -4.16 -5.39 7.71
CA SER A 37 -5.28 -4.57 8.16
C SER A 37 -6.53 -5.43 8.30
N ALA A 38 -7.38 -5.06 9.25
CA ALA A 38 -8.69 -5.65 9.48
C ALA A 38 -9.73 -4.54 9.62
N VAL A 39 -10.91 -4.73 9.03
CA VAL A 39 -12.09 -3.90 9.23
C VAL A 39 -13.25 -4.78 9.64
N ILE A 40 -13.97 -4.39 10.68
CA ILE A 40 -15.05 -5.16 11.31
C ILE A 40 -16.31 -4.28 11.32
N SER A 41 -17.39 -4.82 10.78
CA SER A 41 -18.69 -4.15 10.69
C SER A 41 -19.24 -3.79 12.08
N PRO A 42 -19.95 -2.65 12.20
CA PRO A 42 -20.66 -2.30 13.42
C PRO A 42 -21.71 -3.35 13.82
N ALA A 43 -22.34 -4.04 12.85
CA ALA A 43 -23.39 -5.02 13.10
C ALA A 43 -22.91 -6.25 13.91
N ILE A 44 -21.62 -6.58 13.84
CA ILE A 44 -21.02 -7.69 14.60
C ILE A 44 -20.17 -7.21 15.78
N SER A 45 -20.18 -5.90 16.07
CA SER A 45 -19.52 -5.30 17.22
C SER A 45 -20.48 -5.17 18.40
N THR A 46 -20.00 -5.36 19.63
CA THR A 46 -20.85 -5.31 20.84
C THR A 46 -21.40 -3.91 21.15
N ASN A 47 -20.80 -2.85 20.61
CA ASN A 47 -21.18 -1.47 20.85
C ASN A 47 -21.76 -0.77 19.60
N GLY A 48 -22.00 -1.50 18.51
CA GLY A 48 -22.52 -0.93 17.26
C GLY A 48 -21.54 0.01 16.56
N LEU A 49 -20.24 -0.05 16.86
CA LEU A 49 -19.21 0.76 16.23
C LEU A 49 -18.29 -0.08 15.35
N SER A 50 -17.98 0.44 14.17
CA SER A 50 -17.02 -0.17 13.26
C SER A 50 -15.62 -0.14 13.87
N ILE A 51 -14.87 -1.23 13.72
CA ILE A 51 -13.49 -1.32 14.21
C ILE A 51 -12.57 -1.45 13.01
N MET A 52 -11.54 -0.60 12.96
CA MET A 52 -10.43 -0.73 12.02
C MET A 52 -9.14 -0.94 12.79
N TRP A 53 -8.37 -1.95 12.40
CA TRP A 53 -7.05 -2.24 12.93
C TRP A 53 -6.04 -2.35 11.80
N LYS A 54 -4.82 -1.88 12.05
CA LYS A 54 -3.71 -1.96 11.10
C LYS A 54 -2.39 -2.21 11.81
N ASN A 55 -1.66 -3.20 11.31
CA ASN A 55 -0.24 -3.36 11.52
C ASN A 55 0.55 -2.81 10.31
N ARG A 56 1.63 -2.07 10.57
CA ARG A 56 2.47 -1.44 9.55
C ARG A 56 3.90 -1.94 9.71
N ASP A 57 4.28 -2.92 8.90
CA ASP A 57 5.61 -3.50 8.91
C ASP A 57 6.47 -2.85 7.81
N ASN A 58 7.48 -2.10 8.24
CA ASN A 58 8.39 -1.43 7.33
C ASN A 58 9.84 -1.60 7.81
N PRO A 59 10.44 -2.78 7.57
CA PRO A 59 11.81 -3.07 7.98
C PRO A 59 12.85 -2.13 7.36
N ASN A 60 12.53 -1.43 6.27
CA ASN A 60 13.39 -0.42 5.65
C ASN A 60 13.41 0.92 6.40
N ARG A 61 12.59 1.10 7.45
CA ARG A 61 12.54 2.32 8.27
C ARG A 61 12.58 2.04 9.78
N PRO A 62 13.59 1.32 10.29
CA PRO A 62 13.62 0.88 11.69
C PRO A 62 13.76 2.03 12.70
N TYR A 63 14.18 3.23 12.26
CA TYR A 63 14.50 4.35 13.16
C TYR A 63 13.69 5.62 12.90
N ILE A 64 12.64 5.58 12.07
CA ILE A 64 11.83 6.77 11.81
C ILE A 64 10.52 6.68 12.62
N PRO A 65 10.30 7.59 13.59
CA PRO A 65 9.10 7.58 14.43
C PRO A 65 7.80 7.60 13.62
N GLN A 66 6.79 6.91 14.15
CA GLN A 66 5.40 7.16 13.74
C GLN A 66 4.86 8.31 14.58
N VAL A 67 4.24 9.28 13.91
CA VAL A 67 3.73 10.50 14.53
C VAL A 67 2.23 10.60 14.31
N LEU A 68 1.56 11.20 15.29
CA LEU A 68 0.17 11.60 15.17
C LEU A 68 0.10 12.91 14.38
N VAL A 69 -0.76 12.95 13.37
CA VAL A 69 -1.00 14.11 12.52
C VAL A 69 -2.44 14.55 12.71
N LEU A 70 -2.62 15.82 13.08
CA LEU A 70 -3.89 16.51 12.96
C LEU A 70 -3.91 17.22 11.62
N GLY A 71 -4.93 16.94 10.82
CA GLY A 71 -5.07 17.51 9.48
C GLY A 71 -6.48 18.00 9.21
N GLY A 72 -6.67 18.55 8.01
CA GLY A 72 -7.92 19.16 7.59
C GLY A 72 -8.10 19.18 6.09
N GLY A 73 -9.22 19.76 5.67
CA GLY A 73 -9.75 19.82 4.31
C GLY A 73 -11.23 20.19 4.40
N LYS A 74 -12.08 19.47 3.67
CA LYS A 74 -13.53 19.45 3.93
C LYS A 74 -13.86 18.86 5.30
N TYR A 75 -13.04 17.91 5.77
CA TYR A 75 -13.14 17.29 7.10
C TYR A 75 -11.80 17.38 7.85
N ARG A 76 -11.87 17.67 9.15
CA ARG A 76 -10.76 17.50 10.10
C ARG A 76 -10.51 16.02 10.33
N PHE A 77 -9.25 15.64 10.50
CA PHE A 77 -8.88 14.26 10.75
C PHE A 77 -7.69 14.11 11.70
N ILE A 78 -7.62 12.92 12.29
CA ILE A 78 -6.47 12.41 13.02
C ILE A 78 -5.91 11.21 12.27
N GLY A 79 -4.61 11.16 12.07
CA GLY A 79 -3.97 10.07 11.34
C GLY A 79 -2.56 9.78 11.83
N VAL A 80 -2.07 8.59 11.50
CA VAL A 80 -0.71 8.17 11.80
C VAL A 80 0.13 8.29 10.54
N ALA A 81 1.26 9.00 10.64
CA ALA A 81 2.23 9.16 9.57
C ALA A 81 3.61 8.73 10.05
N THR A 82 4.54 8.60 9.10
CA THR A 82 5.97 8.59 9.43
C THR A 82 6.44 10.03 9.56
N GLU A 83 7.31 10.34 10.51
CA GLU A 83 7.92 11.66 10.62
C GLU A 83 8.49 12.12 9.26
N GLY A 84 8.24 13.39 8.90
CA GLY A 84 8.65 13.98 7.62
C GLY A 84 7.81 13.56 6.40
N SER A 85 6.85 12.63 6.54
CA SER A 85 5.92 12.26 5.46
C SER A 85 4.71 13.20 5.43
N SER A 86 4.32 13.64 4.24
CA SER A 86 3.04 14.32 4.02
C SER A 86 1.84 13.34 4.00
N GLY A 87 2.06 12.08 3.61
CA GLY A 87 1.03 11.05 3.52
C GLY A 87 0.67 10.40 4.87
N ILE A 88 -0.55 9.85 4.94
CA ILE A 88 -1.14 9.20 6.13
C ILE A 88 -1.22 7.69 5.91
N SER A 89 -0.80 6.89 6.89
CA SER A 89 -0.89 5.43 6.82
C SER A 89 -2.25 4.87 7.20
N PHE A 90 -2.87 5.45 8.22
CA PHE A 90 -4.25 5.18 8.61
C PHE A 90 -4.76 6.31 9.50
N GLY A 91 -6.06 6.49 9.59
CA GLY A 91 -6.67 7.52 10.41
C GLY A 91 -8.19 7.49 10.37
N LEU A 92 -8.78 8.51 10.97
CA LEU A 92 -10.22 8.74 11.12
C LEU A 92 -10.48 10.24 10.92
N ASN A 93 -11.56 10.58 10.22
CA ASN A 93 -12.02 11.96 10.13
C ASN A 93 -13.27 12.23 10.99
N GLU A 94 -13.62 13.51 11.14
CA GLU A 94 -14.73 13.95 11.97
C GLU A 94 -16.12 13.55 11.44
N ALA A 95 -16.21 13.07 10.20
CA ALA A 95 -17.45 12.49 9.65
C ALA A 95 -17.66 11.04 10.08
N GLY A 96 -16.67 10.40 10.72
CA GLY A 96 -16.74 9.01 11.13
C GLY A 96 -16.15 8.01 10.12
N LEU A 97 -15.49 8.49 9.06
CA LEU A 97 -14.81 7.63 8.09
C LEU A 97 -13.38 7.33 8.57
N ALA A 98 -13.08 6.05 8.76
CA ALA A 98 -11.74 5.54 8.96
C ALA A 98 -11.17 4.95 7.66
N VAL A 99 -9.90 5.21 7.39
CA VAL A 99 -9.19 4.67 6.22
C VAL A 99 -7.77 4.27 6.58
N GLY A 100 -7.26 3.28 5.88
CA GLY A 100 -5.84 2.98 5.81
C GLY A 100 -5.57 2.07 4.64
N ASN A 101 -4.36 1.51 4.58
CA ASN A 101 -4.03 0.64 3.47
C ASN A 101 -3.06 -0.47 3.81
N THR A 102 -3.00 -1.48 2.95
CA THR A 102 -1.84 -2.35 2.79
C THR A 102 -1.23 -2.14 1.40
N TYR A 103 0.01 -2.57 1.22
CA TYR A 103 0.70 -2.46 -0.07
C TYR A 103 0.43 -3.70 -0.92
N ILE A 104 0.14 -3.54 -2.21
CA ILE A 104 0.13 -4.66 -3.15
C ILE A 104 1.25 -4.45 -4.16
N GLU A 105 2.09 -5.46 -4.34
CA GLU A 105 3.19 -5.43 -5.30
C GLU A 105 2.65 -5.41 -6.73
N VAL A 106 3.20 -4.52 -7.56
CA VAL A 106 2.89 -4.39 -8.98
C VAL A 106 4.19 -4.40 -9.78
N VAL A 107 4.15 -4.94 -11.00
CA VAL A 107 5.35 -5.14 -11.84
C VAL A 107 6.06 -3.82 -12.14
N ASN A 108 5.29 -2.76 -12.40
CA ASN A 108 5.83 -1.43 -12.69
C ASN A 108 5.04 -0.38 -11.90
N GLU A 109 5.72 0.30 -10.97
CA GLU A 109 5.20 1.55 -10.37
C GLU A 109 5.50 2.73 -11.32
N GLY A 110 4.69 3.79 -11.29
CA GLY A 110 4.92 4.90 -12.23
C GLY A 110 4.00 6.11 -12.17
N GLY A 111 3.12 6.20 -11.18
CA GLY A 111 2.23 7.36 -10.98
C GLY A 111 2.78 8.37 -9.97
N GLU A 112 2.06 9.48 -9.80
CA GLU A 112 2.44 10.61 -8.93
C GLU A 112 1.83 10.49 -7.52
N ILE A 113 0.69 9.82 -7.41
CA ILE A 113 -0.08 9.73 -6.17
C ILE A 113 0.23 8.41 -5.46
N GLY A 114 1.08 8.49 -4.45
CA GLY A 114 1.36 7.35 -3.57
C GLY A 114 0.17 7.02 -2.64
N ASN A 115 0.05 5.76 -2.23
CA ASN A 115 -1.08 5.26 -1.42
C ASN A 115 -1.30 6.07 -0.12
N LEU A 116 -0.24 6.55 0.52
CA LEU A 116 -0.35 7.36 1.74
C LEU A 116 -0.90 8.77 1.46
N ALA A 117 -0.59 9.34 0.29
CA ALA A 117 -1.18 10.60 -0.14
C ALA A 117 -2.67 10.40 -0.46
N LEU A 118 -3.03 9.28 -1.09
CA LEU A 118 -4.42 8.92 -1.36
C LEU A 118 -5.24 8.79 -0.07
N ASN A 119 -4.73 8.11 0.97
CA ASN A 119 -5.38 8.07 2.29
C ASN A 119 -5.63 9.46 2.87
N ARG A 120 -4.65 10.38 2.73
CA ARG A 120 -4.82 11.77 3.18
C ARG A 120 -5.94 12.46 2.40
N MET A 121 -5.98 12.29 1.08
CA MET A 121 -7.04 12.86 0.24
C MET A 121 -8.43 12.36 0.65
N ILE A 122 -8.56 11.06 0.94
CA ILE A 122 -9.81 10.46 1.43
C ILE A 122 -10.21 11.10 2.76
N LEU A 123 -9.33 11.09 3.76
CA LEU A 123 -9.62 11.67 5.08
C LEU A 123 -10.02 13.14 5.02
N SER A 124 -9.37 13.92 4.14
CA SER A 124 -9.65 15.35 3.97
C SER A 124 -10.97 15.64 3.25
N ASN A 125 -11.51 14.74 2.42
CA ASN A 125 -12.55 15.09 1.45
C ASN A 125 -13.80 14.19 1.42
N ALA A 126 -13.72 12.95 1.92
CA ALA A 126 -14.83 12.01 1.91
C ALA A 126 -15.45 11.86 3.31
N SER A 127 -16.77 11.78 3.40
CA SER A 127 -17.50 11.54 4.64
C SER A 127 -17.89 10.07 4.87
N SER A 128 -17.77 9.25 3.83
CA SER A 128 -18.36 7.93 3.80
C SER A 128 -17.56 6.98 2.90
N ILE A 129 -17.78 5.66 3.06
CA ILE A 129 -17.16 4.64 2.19
C ILE A 129 -17.48 4.88 0.71
N ASP A 130 -18.69 5.34 0.40
CA ASP A 130 -19.13 5.57 -0.98
C ASP A 130 -18.40 6.75 -1.60
N GLU A 131 -18.35 7.88 -0.89
CA GLU A 131 -17.61 9.07 -1.34
C GLU A 131 -16.11 8.78 -1.45
N ALA A 132 -15.56 7.95 -0.55
CA ALA A 132 -14.16 7.54 -0.62
C ALA A 132 -13.87 6.72 -1.87
N ILE A 133 -14.75 5.77 -2.22
CA ILE A 133 -14.58 4.94 -3.42
C ILE A 133 -14.75 5.79 -4.68
N GLU A 134 -15.75 6.67 -4.72
CA GLU A 134 -15.90 7.61 -5.84
C GLU A 134 -14.65 8.49 -6.01
N LEU A 135 -14.11 9.03 -4.91
CA LEU A 135 -12.88 9.82 -4.94
C LEU A 135 -11.70 9.01 -5.48
N ILE A 136 -11.50 7.78 -5.04
CA ILE A 136 -10.40 6.92 -5.49
C ILE A 136 -10.51 6.63 -6.99
N LEU A 137 -11.71 6.29 -7.46
CA LEU A 137 -11.97 5.95 -8.86
C LEU A 137 -11.84 7.16 -9.80
N ASN A 138 -12.19 8.36 -9.32
CA ASN A 138 -12.04 9.62 -10.06
C ASN A 138 -10.64 10.24 -9.95
N THR A 139 -9.75 9.68 -9.12
CA THR A 139 -8.36 10.15 -8.98
C THR A 139 -7.45 9.36 -9.91
N TYR A 140 -6.83 10.04 -10.88
CA TYR A 140 -5.83 9.46 -11.79
C TYR A 140 -4.40 9.69 -11.29
N GLY A 141 -3.44 8.93 -11.82
CA GLY A 141 -2.02 9.02 -11.47
C GLY A 141 -1.64 8.20 -10.25
N LYS A 142 -2.40 7.14 -9.90
CA LYS A 142 -2.10 6.28 -8.74
C LYS A 142 -0.81 5.49 -8.98
N ALA A 143 0.13 5.57 -8.04
CA ALA A 143 1.51 5.17 -8.29
C ALA A 143 1.81 3.68 -8.15
N SER A 144 1.01 2.96 -7.37
CA SER A 144 1.29 1.58 -6.95
C SER A 144 0.02 0.77 -6.71
N GLY A 145 0.17 -0.52 -6.42
CA GLY A 145 -0.91 -1.35 -5.90
C GLY A 145 -1.19 -1.08 -4.42
N SER A 146 -2.45 -1.20 -4.01
CA SER A 146 -2.87 -1.02 -2.62
C SER A 146 -4.21 -1.70 -2.33
N SER A 147 -4.36 -2.31 -1.15
CA SER A 147 -5.70 -2.51 -0.58
C SER A 147 -6.04 -1.29 0.26
N ILE A 148 -7.01 -0.48 -0.15
CA ILE A 148 -7.53 0.63 0.65
C ILE A 148 -8.65 0.06 1.53
N VAL A 149 -8.43 0.00 2.84
CA VAL A 149 -9.39 -0.51 3.81
C VAL A 149 -10.16 0.65 4.43
N MET A 150 -11.47 0.52 4.54
CA MET A 150 -12.37 1.59 4.98
C MET A 150 -13.43 1.06 5.94
N ALA A 151 -13.79 1.89 6.90
CA ALA A 151 -14.88 1.65 7.84
C ALA A 151 -15.63 2.96 8.11
N ASP A 152 -16.96 2.91 8.10
CA ASP A 152 -17.83 3.99 8.52
C ASP A 152 -18.99 3.40 9.35
N PRO A 153 -19.91 4.20 9.94
CA PRO A 153 -21.00 3.67 10.75
C PRO A 153 -22.00 2.75 10.03
N ARG A 154 -21.94 2.65 8.70
CA ARG A 154 -22.86 1.83 7.89
C ARG A 154 -22.26 0.46 7.57
N GLY A 155 -20.94 0.33 7.58
CA GLY A 155 -20.30 -0.95 7.27
C GLY A 155 -18.80 -0.83 7.05
N VAL A 156 -18.26 -1.84 6.34
CA VAL A 156 -16.83 -1.92 6.03
C VAL A 156 -16.59 -2.30 4.57
N ALA A 157 -15.47 -1.84 4.03
CA ALA A 157 -15.10 -2.07 2.65
C ALA A 157 -13.59 -2.17 2.48
N VAL A 158 -13.18 -2.89 1.44
CA VAL A 158 -11.83 -2.87 0.91
C VAL A 158 -11.89 -2.67 -0.60
N LEU A 159 -11.17 -1.66 -1.08
CA LEU A 159 -10.91 -1.45 -2.50
C LEU A 159 -9.45 -1.80 -2.79
N ASP A 160 -9.23 -2.95 -3.42
CA ASP A 160 -7.93 -3.31 -3.98
C ASP A 160 -7.76 -2.52 -5.29
N ILE A 161 -6.66 -1.79 -5.45
CA ILE A 161 -6.35 -0.98 -6.64
C ILE A 161 -4.98 -1.36 -7.20
N CYS A 162 -4.86 -1.46 -8.51
CA CYS A 162 -3.62 -1.61 -9.26
C CYS A 162 -3.44 -0.37 -10.11
N MET A 163 -2.84 0.67 -9.52
CA MET A 163 -2.72 1.99 -10.18
C MET A 163 -4.09 2.44 -10.73
N ASP A 164 -4.13 3.01 -11.93
CA ASP A 164 -5.36 3.36 -12.64
C ASP A 164 -5.91 2.21 -13.51
N ILE A 165 -5.32 1.01 -13.45
CA ILE A 165 -5.56 -0.07 -14.41
C ILE A 165 -6.75 -0.94 -13.99
N ALA A 166 -6.78 -1.35 -12.73
CA ALA A 166 -7.76 -2.30 -12.24
C ALA A 166 -8.10 -2.05 -10.79
N TYR A 167 -9.31 -2.47 -10.40
CA TYR A 167 -9.72 -2.51 -9.01
C TYR A 167 -10.58 -3.75 -8.71
N ASN A 168 -10.63 -4.13 -7.44
CA ASN A 168 -11.57 -5.11 -6.92
C ASN A 168 -12.19 -4.56 -5.63
N LEU A 169 -13.51 -4.68 -5.49
CA LEU A 169 -14.25 -4.16 -4.35
C LEU A 169 -14.86 -5.31 -3.55
N GLU A 170 -14.51 -5.37 -2.27
CA GLU A 170 -15.17 -6.22 -1.28
C GLU A 170 -15.84 -5.34 -0.23
N ARG A 171 -17.11 -5.61 0.09
CA ARG A 171 -17.87 -4.88 1.12
C ARG A 171 -18.74 -5.82 1.93
N THR A 172 -18.98 -5.47 3.18
CA THR A 172 -19.96 -6.16 4.03
C THR A 172 -20.53 -5.23 5.10
N GLU A 173 -21.82 -5.39 5.37
CA GLU A 173 -22.53 -4.73 6.47
C GLU A 173 -22.63 -5.63 7.70
N GLU A 174 -22.30 -6.92 7.61
CA GLU A 174 -22.53 -7.92 8.68
C GLU A 174 -21.32 -8.84 8.92
N GLY A 175 -20.12 -8.38 8.57
CA GLY A 175 -18.92 -9.20 8.62
C GLY A 175 -17.63 -8.43 8.91
N TRP A 176 -16.51 -9.04 8.57
CA TRP A 176 -15.19 -8.45 8.67
C TRP A 176 -14.38 -8.79 7.43
N ILE A 177 -13.40 -7.94 7.12
CA ILE A 177 -12.48 -8.14 6.00
C ILE A 177 -11.06 -7.97 6.51
N VAL A 178 -10.17 -8.91 6.16
CA VAL A 178 -8.73 -8.81 6.42
C VAL A 178 -7.97 -8.73 5.10
N ARG A 179 -6.94 -7.89 5.09
CA ARG A 179 -5.99 -7.78 3.99
C ARG A 179 -4.57 -7.79 4.52
N SER A 180 -3.72 -8.56 3.86
CA SER A 180 -2.27 -8.42 3.94
C SER A 180 -1.77 -7.73 2.65
N ASN A 181 -0.81 -8.30 1.93
CA ASN A 181 -0.18 -7.67 0.78
C ASN A 181 -0.47 -8.37 -0.56
N HIS A 182 -1.43 -9.28 -0.58
CA HIS A 182 -1.74 -10.07 -1.78
C HIS A 182 -2.97 -9.50 -2.50
N TRP A 183 -2.88 -9.45 -3.82
CA TRP A 183 -4.05 -9.22 -4.66
C TRP A 183 -5.08 -10.33 -4.44
N ARG A 184 -6.34 -9.97 -4.18
CA ARG A 184 -7.46 -10.92 -4.15
C ARG A 184 -8.12 -10.88 -5.53
N ASN A 185 -8.21 -12.06 -6.16
CA ASN A 185 -8.63 -12.29 -7.55
C ASN A 185 -9.64 -11.28 -8.11
N VAL A 186 -9.33 -10.76 -9.30
CA VAL A 186 -10.34 -10.47 -10.32
C VAL A 186 -10.82 -11.84 -10.84
N SER A 187 -12.11 -12.00 -11.14
CA SER A 187 -12.49 -13.18 -11.92
C SER A 187 -11.70 -13.17 -13.23
N SER A 188 -11.15 -14.31 -13.64
CA SER A 188 -10.17 -14.42 -14.74
C SER A 188 -10.67 -13.96 -16.11
N SER A 189 -11.92 -13.49 -16.24
CA SER A 189 -12.51 -12.98 -17.47
C SER A 189 -12.17 -11.52 -17.82
N GLU A 190 -11.60 -10.75 -16.90
CA GLU A 190 -11.38 -9.30 -17.12
C GLU A 190 -9.91 -8.91 -17.39
N LEU A 191 -8.95 -9.83 -17.19
CA LEU A 191 -7.53 -9.61 -17.51
C LEU A 191 -7.18 -9.96 -18.98
N ALA A 192 -8.18 -10.27 -19.80
CA ALA A 192 -8.03 -10.70 -21.20
C ALA A 192 -8.75 -9.79 -22.21
N LYS A 193 -8.79 -8.48 -21.95
CA LYS A 193 -9.17 -7.44 -22.92
C LYS A 193 -8.05 -6.39 -23.00
#